data_AF-A0A7S1MKT3-F1
#
_entry.id   AF-A0A7S1MKT3-F1
#
_cell.length_a   1.000
_cell.length_b   1.000
_cell.length_c   1.000
_cell.angle_alpha   90.00
_cell.angle_beta   90.00
_cell.angle_gamma   90.00
#
_symmetry.space_group_name_H-M   'P 1'
#
loop_
_entity.id
_entity.type
_entity.pdbx_description
1 polymer ?
#
loop_
_entity_poly.entity_id
_entity_poly.type
_entity_poly.pdbx_seq_one_letter_code
_entity_poly.pdbx_strand_id
1 'polypeptide(L)'
;RAFQQSWDDRREEELSAVRNSRCSPCDLFIGEGLASDGAAERAVNDVDVPVHPPALDLLTGAGVDPLLSRLVAHTLVRDPLVLFSDRLGVNDAEEADHWDQLLGTNWGNVRFKPPPRVDSPIGWRVEFRSPEVQLTDFENAAVVAVI
;
A
#
# COMPACT_ATOMS: atom_id res chain seq x y z
N ARG A 1 4.29 1.67 17.61
CA ARG A 1 4.03 0.30 18.13
C ARG A 1 2.59 0.11 18.60
N ALA A 2 2.04 0.98 19.44
CA ALA A 2 0.65 0.85 19.91
C ALA A 2 -0.37 0.79 18.75
N PHE A 3 -0.34 1.77 17.84
CA PHE A 3 -1.24 1.79 16.67
C PHE A 3 -1.14 0.53 15.80
N GLN A 4 0.10 0.06 15.54
CA GLN A 4 0.36 -1.18 14.82
C GLN A 4 -0.32 -2.40 15.44
N GLN A 5 -0.25 -2.54 16.78
CA GLN A 5 -0.82 -3.68 17.50
C GLN A 5 -2.35 -3.61 17.60
N SER A 6 -2.92 -2.40 17.61
CA SER A 6 -4.38 -2.22 17.67
C SER A 6 -5.12 -2.64 16.40
N TRP A 7 -4.41 -2.75 15.27
CA TRP A 7 -4.96 -3.11 13.96
C TRP A 7 -4.32 -4.36 13.38
N ASP A 8 -3.64 -5.15 14.22
CA ASP A 8 -3.06 -6.41 13.81
C ASP A 8 -4.14 -7.50 13.75
N ASP A 9 -4.58 -7.81 12.53
CA ASP A 9 -5.63 -8.79 12.26
C ASP A 9 -5.08 -10.17 11.90
N ARG A 10 -3.75 -10.36 11.97
CA ARG A 10 -3.13 -11.64 11.66
C ARG A 10 -3.59 -12.71 12.64
N ARG A 11 -4.01 -13.84 12.09
CA ARG A 11 -4.25 -15.08 12.83
C ARG A 11 -2.94 -15.74 13.21
N GLU A 12 -2.98 -16.65 14.19
CA GLU A 12 -1.78 -17.33 14.69
C GLU A 12 -1.04 -18.07 13.57
N GLU A 13 -1.77 -18.70 12.66
CA GLU A 13 -1.21 -19.39 11.50
C GLU A 13 -0.56 -18.44 10.46
N GLU A 14 -0.94 -17.16 10.46
CA GLU A 14 -0.42 -16.16 9.52
C GLU A 14 0.86 -15.50 10.04
N LEU A 15 1.15 -15.58 11.34
CA LEU A 15 2.31 -14.93 11.95
C LEU A 15 3.66 -15.42 11.39
N SER A 16 3.72 -16.67 10.91
CA SER A 16 4.93 -17.23 10.29
C SER A 16 5.12 -16.80 8.83
N ALA A 17 4.03 -16.49 8.11
CA ALA A 17 4.07 -16.16 6.68
C ALA A 17 4.05 -14.65 6.45
N VAL A 18 3.32 -13.91 7.28
CA VAL A 18 3.15 -12.47 7.15
C VAL A 18 3.78 -11.78 8.35
N ARG A 19 5.02 -11.33 8.14
CA ARG A 19 5.89 -10.78 9.19
C ARG A 19 5.31 -9.55 9.91
N ASN A 20 4.68 -8.66 9.16
CA ASN A 20 4.21 -7.38 9.66
C ASN A 20 2.69 -7.35 9.81
N SER A 21 2.19 -6.50 10.70
CA SER A 21 0.76 -6.11 10.74
C SER A 21 0.44 -5.32 9.47
N ARG A 22 -0.83 -5.25 9.07
CA ARG A 22 -1.29 -4.30 8.03
C ARG A 22 -1.02 -2.83 8.38
N CYS A 23 -0.74 -2.54 9.65
CA CYS A 23 -0.22 -1.26 10.09
C CYS A 23 1.28 -1.38 10.42
N SER A 24 2.13 -1.16 9.42
CA SER A 24 3.58 -1.27 9.53
C SER A 24 4.26 -0.30 8.56
N PRO A 25 5.58 -0.05 8.69
CA PRO A 25 6.34 0.55 7.62
C PRO A 25 6.18 -0.23 6.30
N CYS A 26 6.34 0.45 5.17
CA CYS A 26 6.29 -0.14 3.84
C CYS A 26 7.30 -1.30 3.70
N ASP A 27 6.85 -2.40 3.12
CA ASP A 27 7.64 -3.62 2.92
C ASP A 27 8.43 -3.63 1.60
N LEU A 28 8.05 -2.80 0.63
CA LEU A 28 8.61 -2.81 -0.72
C LEU A 28 8.86 -1.38 -1.24
N PHE A 29 9.96 -1.23 -1.96
CA PHE A 29 10.32 -0.05 -2.73
C PHE A 29 10.03 -0.27 -4.22
N ILE A 30 9.54 0.79 -4.87
CA ILE A 30 9.27 0.84 -6.31
C ILE A 30 9.99 2.05 -6.92
N GLY A 31 10.32 1.99 -8.20
CA GLY A 31 10.90 3.11 -8.93
C GLY A 31 11.71 2.68 -10.14
N GLU A 32 11.78 3.54 -11.15
CA GLU A 32 12.48 3.28 -12.41
C GLU A 32 13.98 2.99 -12.22
N GLY A 33 14.63 3.68 -11.28
CA GLY A 33 16.03 3.43 -10.92
C GLY A 33 16.26 2.02 -10.34
N LEU A 34 15.27 1.47 -9.63
CA LEU A 34 15.33 0.10 -9.11
C LEU A 34 15.01 -0.93 -10.21
N ALA A 35 14.05 -0.61 -11.09
CA ALA A 35 13.70 -1.49 -12.21
C ALA A 35 14.87 -1.68 -13.19
N SER A 36 15.72 -0.67 -13.35
CA SER A 36 16.88 -0.69 -14.25
C SER A 36 18.17 -1.23 -13.60
N ASP A 37 18.24 -1.27 -12.27
CA ASP A 37 19.39 -1.79 -11.52
C ASP A 37 18.96 -2.87 -10.53
N GLY A 38 19.05 -4.12 -10.98
CA GLY A 38 18.69 -5.27 -10.14
C GLY A 38 19.60 -5.47 -8.92
N ALA A 39 20.81 -4.92 -8.88
CA ALA A 39 21.64 -4.98 -7.69
C ALA A 39 21.15 -3.97 -6.63
N ALA A 40 20.79 -2.76 -7.06
CA ALA A 40 20.16 -1.77 -6.19
C ALA A 40 18.79 -2.25 -5.67
N GLU A 41 17.96 -2.83 -6.54
CA GLU A 41 16.66 -3.41 -6.16
C GLU A 41 16.82 -4.45 -5.05
N ARG A 42 17.70 -5.44 -5.23
CA ARG A 42 17.95 -6.47 -4.21
C ARG A 42 18.57 -5.93 -2.94
N ALA A 43 19.24 -4.78 -3.00
CA ALA A 43 19.84 -4.15 -1.82
C ALA A 43 18.81 -3.41 -0.96
N VAL A 44 17.69 -2.96 -1.54
CA VAL A 44 16.63 -2.23 -0.80
C VAL A 44 15.38 -3.07 -0.55
N ASN A 45 15.07 -4.04 -1.41
CA ASN A 45 14.02 -5.03 -1.24
C ASN A 45 14.62 -6.37 -0.79
N ASP A 46 15.42 -6.33 0.27
CA ASP A 46 16.21 -7.46 0.80
C ASP A 46 15.45 -8.36 1.78
N VAL A 47 14.20 -8.00 2.09
CA VAL A 47 13.31 -8.77 2.96
C VAL A 47 12.33 -9.58 2.10
N ASP A 48 12.18 -10.86 2.44
CA ASP A 48 11.15 -11.68 1.82
C ASP A 48 9.75 -11.26 2.31
N VAL A 49 8.84 -11.08 1.36
CA VAL A 49 7.49 -10.59 1.61
C VAL A 49 6.50 -11.48 0.86
N PRO A 50 5.42 -11.92 1.51
CA PRO A 50 4.42 -12.75 0.84
C PRO A 50 3.73 -11.94 -0.26
N VAL A 51 3.35 -12.60 -1.34
CA VAL A 51 2.57 -11.99 -2.43
C VAL A 51 1.40 -12.88 -2.78
N HIS A 52 0.30 -12.30 -3.24
CA HIS A 52 -0.84 -13.05 -3.78
C HIS A 52 -0.53 -13.49 -5.23
N PRO A 53 -0.18 -14.77 -5.48
CA PRO A 53 0.39 -15.18 -6.77
C PRO A 53 -0.54 -14.92 -7.97
N PRO A 54 -1.85 -15.22 -7.91
CA PRO A 54 -2.75 -14.92 -9.03
C PRO A 54 -2.80 -13.44 -9.40
N ALA A 55 -2.61 -12.54 -8.43
CA ALA A 55 -2.63 -11.10 -8.69
C ALA A 55 -1.31 -10.66 -9.34
N LEU A 56 -0.18 -11.21 -8.87
CA LEU A 56 1.12 -10.95 -9.47
C LEU A 56 1.16 -11.38 -10.95
N ASP A 57 0.69 -12.59 -11.24
CA ASP A 57 0.64 -13.15 -12.59
C ASP A 57 -0.28 -12.34 -13.50
N LEU A 58 -1.44 -11.92 -13.00
CA LEU A 58 -2.40 -11.09 -13.74
C LEU A 58 -1.79 -9.74 -14.13
N LEU A 59 -1.16 -9.04 -13.17
CA LEU A 59 -0.61 -7.70 -13.39
C LEU A 59 0.60 -7.74 -14.33
N THR A 60 1.52 -8.67 -14.10
CA THR A 60 2.70 -8.83 -14.96
C THR A 60 2.32 -9.29 -16.36
N GLY A 61 1.37 -10.22 -16.49
CA GLY A 61 0.83 -10.66 -17.78
C GLY A 61 0.11 -9.54 -18.55
N ALA A 62 -0.48 -8.57 -17.84
CA ALA A 62 -1.07 -7.37 -18.43
C ALA A 62 -0.04 -6.28 -18.79
N GLY A 63 1.25 -6.48 -18.51
CA GLY A 63 2.32 -5.54 -18.82
C GLY A 63 2.52 -4.43 -17.79
N VAL A 64 1.98 -4.58 -16.57
CA VAL A 64 2.28 -3.67 -15.46
C VAL A 64 3.73 -3.87 -15.01
N ASP A 65 4.40 -2.78 -14.60
CA ASP A 65 5.77 -2.82 -14.08
C ASP A 65 5.95 -3.93 -13.01
N PRO A 66 7.03 -4.74 -13.06
CA PRO A 66 7.20 -5.86 -12.14
C PRO A 66 7.26 -5.46 -10.66
N LEU A 67 7.89 -4.33 -10.30
CA LEU A 67 8.00 -3.88 -8.91
C LEU A 67 6.65 -3.37 -8.40
N LEU A 68 5.93 -2.62 -9.23
CA LEU A 68 4.56 -2.20 -8.92
C LEU A 68 3.61 -3.40 -8.80
N SER A 69 3.74 -4.39 -9.68
CA SER A 69 2.95 -5.62 -9.63
C SER A 69 3.20 -6.39 -8.33
N ARG A 70 4.47 -6.50 -7.91
CA ARG A 70 4.85 -7.10 -6.61
C ARG A 70 4.26 -6.32 -5.43
N LEU A 71 4.31 -4.99 -5.46
CA LEU A 71 3.71 -4.14 -4.42
C LEU A 71 2.20 -4.35 -4.28
N VAL A 72 1.46 -4.36 -5.40
CA VAL A 72 0.01 -4.58 -5.41
C VAL A 72 -0.32 -6.01 -4.95
N ALA A 73 0.40 -7.01 -5.45
CA ALA A 73 0.20 -8.41 -5.06
C ALA A 73 0.51 -8.64 -3.57
N HIS A 74 1.49 -7.93 -3.00
CA HIS A 74 1.76 -7.96 -1.55
C HIS A 74 0.58 -7.38 -0.75
N THR A 75 -0.05 -6.30 -1.21
CA THR A 75 -1.23 -5.71 -0.55
C THR A 75 -2.41 -6.70 -0.50
N LEU A 76 -2.55 -7.53 -1.55
CA LEU A 76 -3.61 -8.53 -1.68
C LEU A 76 -3.40 -9.82 -0.86
N VAL A 77 -2.35 -9.91 -0.05
CA VAL A 77 -2.24 -10.98 0.96
C VAL A 77 -3.14 -10.74 2.18
N ARG A 78 -3.82 -9.59 2.22
CA ARG A 78 -4.72 -9.18 3.28
C ARG A 78 -6.17 -9.28 2.83
N ASP A 79 -7.00 -9.78 3.73
CA ASP A 79 -8.44 -9.74 3.54
C ASP A 79 -8.99 -8.31 3.73
N PRO A 80 -10.07 -7.93 3.02
CA PRO A 80 -10.79 -6.70 3.31
C PRO A 80 -11.36 -6.72 4.74
N LEU A 81 -11.08 -5.69 5.54
CA LEU A 81 -11.66 -5.58 6.90
C LEU A 81 -13.07 -5.00 6.92
N VAL A 82 -13.41 -4.19 5.92
CA VAL A 82 -14.69 -3.51 5.83
C VAL A 82 -15.16 -3.62 4.39
N LEU A 83 -16.38 -4.10 4.22
CA LEU A 83 -17.10 -4.14 2.96
C LEU A 83 -18.52 -3.63 3.18
N PHE A 84 -18.95 -2.69 2.35
CA PHE A 84 -20.32 -2.19 2.37
C PHE A 84 -21.19 -3.00 1.42
N SER A 85 -22.31 -3.52 1.91
CA SER A 85 -23.18 -4.44 1.15
C SER A 85 -23.75 -3.80 -0.12
N ASP A 86 -24.02 -2.50 -0.10
CA ASP A 86 -24.49 -1.71 -1.23
C ASP A 86 -23.39 -1.38 -2.25
N ARG A 87 -22.12 -1.67 -1.93
CA ARG A 87 -20.95 -1.46 -2.80
C ARG A 87 -20.36 -2.75 -3.37
N LEU A 88 -21.02 -3.90 -3.19
CA LEU A 88 -20.52 -5.17 -3.72
C LEU A 88 -20.58 -5.26 -5.24
N GLY A 89 -21.56 -4.60 -5.88
CA GLY A 89 -21.81 -4.67 -7.33
C GLY A 89 -21.49 -3.38 -8.08
N VAL A 90 -20.40 -2.69 -7.71
CA VAL A 90 -19.93 -1.48 -8.42
C VAL A 90 -19.38 -1.82 -9.81
N ASN A 91 -19.27 -0.81 -10.67
CA ASN A 91 -18.66 -0.94 -11.99
C ASN A 91 -17.15 -0.65 -11.92
N ASP A 92 -16.32 -1.69 -11.96
CA ASP A 92 -14.85 -1.58 -11.84
C ASP A 92 -14.19 -0.72 -12.94
N ALA A 93 -14.88 -0.46 -14.06
CA ALA A 93 -14.38 0.44 -15.10
C ALA A 93 -14.52 1.94 -14.75
N GLU A 94 -15.38 2.26 -13.78
CA GLU A 94 -15.76 3.63 -13.41
C GLU A 94 -15.50 3.95 -11.93
N GLU A 95 -15.45 2.93 -11.07
CA GLU A 95 -15.32 3.04 -9.63
C GLU A 95 -14.09 2.27 -9.15
N ALA A 96 -13.40 2.82 -8.16
CA ALA A 96 -12.23 2.20 -7.51
C ALA A 96 -12.56 1.72 -6.08
N ASP A 97 -13.84 1.64 -5.72
CA ASP A 97 -14.29 1.43 -4.33
C ASP A 97 -13.70 0.19 -3.66
N HIS A 98 -13.59 -0.94 -4.37
CA HIS A 98 -12.98 -2.16 -3.80
C HIS A 98 -11.48 -1.98 -3.54
N TRP A 99 -10.80 -1.29 -4.45
CA TRP A 99 -9.38 -0.96 -4.31
C TRP A 99 -9.13 0.04 -3.18
N ASP A 100 -9.95 1.08 -3.09
CA ASP A 100 -9.87 2.10 -2.05
C ASP A 100 -10.17 1.53 -0.66
N GLN A 101 -11.08 0.55 -0.55
CA GLN A 101 -11.34 -0.16 0.70
C GLN A 101 -10.13 -0.99 1.15
N LEU A 102 -9.49 -1.71 0.22
CA LEU A 102 -8.29 -2.48 0.53
C LEU A 102 -7.13 -1.56 0.94
N LEU A 103 -6.80 -0.53 0.15
CA LEU A 103 -5.74 0.42 0.48
C LEU A 103 -6.06 1.26 1.73
N GLY A 104 -7.33 1.55 1.95
CA GLY A 104 -7.82 2.29 3.10
C GLY A 104 -7.56 1.58 4.43
N THR A 105 -7.43 0.26 4.39
CA THR A 105 -7.18 -0.62 5.55
C THR A 105 -5.78 -1.21 5.60
N ASN A 106 -4.88 -0.73 4.75
CA ASN A 106 -3.43 -1.01 4.82
C ASN A 106 -2.70 0.32 5.13
N TRP A 107 -2.07 0.37 6.30
CA TRP A 107 -1.52 1.60 6.89
C TRP A 107 0.00 1.57 6.93
N GLY A 108 0.60 1.90 5.78
CA GLY A 108 2.01 2.19 5.60
C GLY A 108 2.45 3.52 6.24
N ASN A 109 3.76 3.69 6.43
CA ASN A 109 4.39 5.00 6.74
C ASN A 109 4.45 5.92 5.51
N VAL A 110 4.38 5.34 4.30
CA VAL A 110 4.15 6.02 3.03
C VAL A 110 3.02 5.28 2.30
N ARG A 111 2.18 6.00 1.55
CA ARG A 111 1.15 5.37 0.71
C ARG A 111 1.20 5.91 -0.71
N PHE A 112 1.35 4.99 -1.65
CA PHE A 112 1.21 5.28 -3.07
C PHE A 112 -0.28 5.18 -3.45
N LYS A 113 -0.84 6.25 -4.01
CA LYS A 113 -2.27 6.35 -4.32
C LYS A 113 -2.46 6.57 -5.82
N PRO A 114 -3.23 5.70 -6.50
CA PRO A 114 -3.61 5.98 -7.88
C PRO A 114 -4.54 7.19 -7.99
N PRO A 115 -4.75 7.68 -9.22
CA PRO A 115 -5.87 8.56 -9.55
C PRO A 115 -7.18 7.96 -9.03
N PRO A 116 -8.10 8.75 -8.45
CA PRO A 116 -9.39 8.25 -7.95
C PRO A 116 -10.28 7.63 -9.03
N ARG A 117 -10.18 8.13 -10.27
CA ARG A 117 -10.92 7.68 -11.46
C ARG A 117 -10.07 7.93 -12.70
N VAL A 118 -10.39 7.24 -13.80
CA VAL A 118 -9.68 7.37 -15.09
C VAL A 118 -9.71 8.81 -15.62
N ASP A 119 -10.80 9.55 -15.40
CA ASP A 119 -11.01 10.94 -15.83
C ASP A 119 -10.70 11.97 -14.75
N SER A 120 -10.15 11.56 -13.61
CA SER A 120 -9.91 12.47 -12.49
C SER A 120 -8.80 13.48 -12.83
N PRO A 121 -8.98 14.78 -12.50
CA PRO A 121 -7.88 15.74 -12.60
C PRO A 121 -6.77 15.48 -11.56
N ILE A 122 -6.99 14.57 -10.62
CA ILE A 122 -6.04 14.20 -9.58
C ILE A 122 -5.20 13.02 -10.08
N GLY A 123 -3.89 13.24 -10.23
CA GLY A 123 -2.94 12.20 -10.65
C GLY A 123 -2.54 11.22 -9.54
N TRP A 124 -1.45 10.49 -9.80
CA TRP A 124 -0.76 9.66 -8.82
C TRP A 124 -0.24 10.52 -7.67
N ARG A 125 -0.38 10.02 -6.44
CA ARG A 125 0.00 10.75 -5.22
C ARG A 125 0.82 9.87 -4.31
N VAL A 126 1.64 10.51 -3.49
CA VAL A 126 2.33 9.91 -2.36
C VAL A 126 1.85 10.61 -1.10
N GLU A 127 1.45 9.83 -0.10
CA GLU A 127 1.03 10.32 1.21
C GLU A 127 2.11 9.95 2.24
N PHE A 128 2.71 10.95 2.89
CA PHE A 128 3.68 10.76 3.97
C PHE A 128 2.96 10.73 5.32
N ARG A 129 3.14 9.66 6.10
CA ARG A 129 2.27 9.32 7.25
C ARG A 129 3.03 9.14 8.57
N SER A 130 4.32 9.45 8.58
CA SER A 130 5.20 9.27 9.74
C SER A 130 5.20 10.39 10.79
N PRO A 131 4.85 11.66 10.48
CA PRO A 131 4.91 12.70 11.50
C PRO A 131 3.86 12.52 12.59
N GLU A 132 4.25 12.76 13.84
CA GLU A 132 3.30 12.91 14.94
C GLU A 132 2.70 14.32 14.93
N VAL A 133 1.48 14.45 15.44
CA VAL A 133 0.84 15.75 15.62
C VAL A 133 1.54 16.54 16.71
N GLN A 134 1.80 17.81 16.46
CA GLN A 134 2.44 18.74 17.40
C GLN A 134 1.39 19.55 18.17
N LEU A 135 1.79 20.19 19.27
CA LEU A 135 0.85 20.88 20.17
C LEU A 135 0.25 22.14 19.55
N THR A 136 0.99 22.79 18.63
CA THR A 136 0.59 24.07 18.04
C THR A 136 0.44 23.99 16.53
N ASP A 137 -0.39 24.88 15.98
CA ASP A 137 -0.54 25.03 14.53
C ASP A 137 0.78 25.41 13.86
N PHE A 138 1.60 26.22 14.53
CA PHE A 138 2.91 26.62 14.02
C PHE A 138 3.86 25.43 13.86
N GLU A 139 3.95 24.55 14.86
CA GLU A 139 4.79 23.35 14.80
C GLU A 139 4.29 22.37 13.73
N ASN A 140 2.97 22.16 13.63
CA ASN A 140 2.40 21.32 12.58
C ASN A 140 2.65 21.92 11.18
N ALA A 141 2.51 23.23 11.01
CA ALA A 141 2.83 23.92 9.76
C ALA A 141 4.33 23.82 9.42
N ALA A 142 5.21 23.90 10.42
CA ALA A 142 6.65 23.72 10.21
C ALA A 142 6.99 22.30 9.72
N VAL A 143 6.36 21.27 10.30
CA VAL A 143 6.50 19.88 9.83
C VAL A 143 6.01 19.73 8.39
N VAL A 144 4.83 20.28 8.06
CA VAL A 144 4.29 20.22 6.69
C VAL A 144 5.17 20.97 5.69
N ALA A 145 5.79 22.08 6.07
CA ALA A 145 6.67 22.84 5.17
C ALA A 145 8.03 22.17 4.90
N VAL A 146 8.45 21.22 5.75
CA VAL A 146 9.71 20.47 5.60
C VAL A 146 9.55 19.24 4.71
N ILE A 147 8.35 18.67 4.65
CA ILE A 147 8.00 17.46 3.87
C ILE A 147 7.59 17.84 2.46
#